data_AF-A0A971LUJ2-F1
#
_entry.id   AF-A0A971LUJ2-F1
#
_cell.length_a   1.000
_cell.length_b   1.000
_cell.length_c   1.000
_cell.angle_alpha   90.00
_cell.angle_beta   90.00
_cell.angle_gamma   90.00
#
_symmetry.space_group_name_H-M   'P 1'
#
loop_
_entity.id
_entity.type
_entity.pdbx_description
1 polymer ?
#
loop_
_entity_poly.entity_id
_entity_poly.type
_entity_poly.pdbx_seq_one_letter_code
_entity_poly.pdbx_strand_id
1 'polypeptide(L)'
;MDNRGLTLIEVILAIVIISLIAMVSLTIFNMGLNTVTLSGERTLDIYKLQEKVDGIINDPSNIGEDDTVSVEERIGEIEVTIDGVIEKQKVSGKFIAVEIKNAKRDNPIRLITFIPFGKED
;
A
#
# COMPACT_ATOMS: atom_id res chain seq x y z
N MET A 1 29.84 14.09 -55.42
CA MET A 1 29.03 14.41 -54.23
C MET A 1 27.59 14.42 -54.68
N ASP A 2 26.84 13.37 -54.36
CA ASP A 2 25.42 13.27 -54.72
C ASP A 2 24.60 14.20 -53.82
N ASN A 3 24.26 15.38 -54.35
CA ASN A 3 23.33 16.31 -53.71
C ASN A 3 21.89 15.88 -54.03
N ARG A 4 21.45 14.72 -53.54
CA ARG A 4 20.02 14.38 -53.51
C ARG A 4 19.42 15.04 -52.27
N GLY A 5 18.83 16.21 -52.45
CA GLY A 5 18.05 16.86 -51.38
C GLY A 5 16.88 15.97 -50.94
N LEU A 6 16.50 16.07 -49.66
CA LEU A 6 15.33 15.39 -49.12
C LEU A 6 14.10 15.73 -49.95
N THR A 7 13.39 14.71 -50.40
CA THR A 7 12.12 14.92 -51.09
C THR A 7 11.06 15.37 -50.08
N LEU A 8 10.10 16.21 -50.48
CA LEU A 8 9.02 16.68 -49.60
C LEU A 8 8.28 15.50 -48.94
N ILE A 9 8.10 14.41 -49.68
CA ILE A 9 7.46 13.19 -49.17
C ILE A 9 8.29 12.52 -48.06
N GLU A 10 9.60 12.53 -48.15
CA GLU A 10 10.50 11.94 -47.15
C GLU A 10 10.49 12.73 -45.84
N VAL A 11 10.40 14.07 -45.93
CA VAL A 11 10.25 14.94 -44.75
C VAL A 11 8.91 14.68 -44.05
N ILE A 12 7.82 14.56 -44.81
CA ILE A 12 6.49 14.26 -44.26
C ILE A 12 6.50 12.87 -43.59
N LEU A 13 7.10 11.86 -44.23
CA LEU A 13 7.22 10.52 -43.66
C LEU A 13 8.04 10.53 -42.36
N ALA A 14 9.14 11.27 -42.32
CA ALA A 14 9.96 11.41 -41.10
C ALA A 14 9.15 12.03 -39.95
N ILE A 15 8.37 13.08 -40.21
CA ILE A 15 7.52 13.72 -39.20
C ILE A 15 6.46 12.74 -38.68
N VAL A 16 5.82 11.98 -39.56
CA VAL A 16 4.80 10.99 -39.18
C VAL A 16 5.40 9.91 -38.28
N ILE A 17 6.57 9.37 -38.65
CA ILE A 17 7.26 8.35 -37.85
C ILE A 17 7.67 8.90 -36.47
N ILE A 18 8.24 10.10 -36.43
CA ILE A 18 8.62 10.75 -35.16
C ILE A 18 7.38 10.98 -34.28
N SER A 19 6.26 11.39 -34.87
CA SER A 19 5.00 11.63 -34.15
C SER A 19 4.44 10.34 -33.53
N LEU A 20 4.52 9.22 -34.26
CA LEU A 20 4.14 7.90 -33.74
C LEU A 20 5.03 7.47 -32.58
N ILE A 21 6.36 7.62 -32.72
CA ILE A 21 7.31 7.27 -31.66
C ILE A 21 7.07 8.14 -30.41
N ALA A 22 6.80 9.44 -30.59
CA ALA A 22 6.53 10.36 -29.50
C ALA A 22 5.26 9.97 -28.72
N MET A 23 4.18 9.60 -29.43
CA MET A 23 2.94 9.13 -28.79
C MET A 23 3.18 7.86 -27.96
N VAL A 24 3.84 6.85 -28.53
CA VAL A 24 4.15 5.61 -27.82
C VAL A 24 5.00 5.87 -26.58
N SER A 25 6.02 6.72 -26.72
CA SER A 25 6.90 7.10 -25.61
C SER A 25 6.10 7.76 -24.49
N LEU A 26 5.24 8.73 -24.82
CA LEU A 26 4.41 9.43 -23.84
C LEU A 26 3.47 8.48 -23.08
N THR A 27 2.87 7.50 -23.78
CA THR A 27 2.02 6.49 -23.13
C THR A 27 2.81 5.66 -22.12
N ILE A 28 4.02 5.21 -22.47
CA ILE A 28 4.88 4.43 -21.58
C ILE A 28 5.27 5.25 -20.35
N PHE A 29 5.68 6.51 -20.54
CA PHE A 29 6.02 7.41 -19.44
C PHE A 29 4.86 7.64 -18.48
N ASN A 30 3.66 7.92 -19.01
CA ASN A 30 2.47 8.14 -18.19
C ASN A 30 2.07 6.88 -17.40
N MET A 31 2.19 5.69 -18.01
CA MET A 31 1.93 4.43 -17.32
C MET A 31 2.92 4.23 -16.16
N GLY A 32 4.22 4.44 -16.41
CA GLY A 32 5.26 4.32 -15.38
C GLY A 32 5.05 5.29 -14.22
N LEU A 33 4.77 6.56 -14.52
CA LEU A 33 4.50 7.58 -13.49
C LEU A 33 3.29 7.23 -12.62
N ASN A 34 2.20 6.77 -13.24
CA ASN A 34 1.01 6.37 -12.48
C ASN A 34 1.30 5.20 -11.52
N THR A 35 2.09 4.22 -11.95
CA THR A 35 2.48 3.09 -11.08
C THR A 35 3.36 3.56 -9.92
N VAL A 36 4.33 4.44 -10.16
CA VAL A 36 5.20 4.97 -9.11
C VAL A 36 4.40 5.76 -8.08
N THR A 37 3.52 6.64 -8.52
CA THR A 37 2.65 7.43 -7.64
C THR A 37 1.74 6.52 -6.81
N LEU A 38 1.09 5.53 -7.45
CA LEU A 38 0.22 4.59 -6.75
C LEU A 38 0.97 3.77 -5.69
N SER A 39 2.18 3.31 -6.00
CA SER A 39 3.02 2.60 -5.03
C SER A 39 3.49 3.49 -3.90
N GLY A 40 3.80 4.76 -4.19
CA GLY A 40 4.13 5.77 -3.17
C GLY A 40 2.98 5.98 -2.20
N GLU A 41 1.76 6.19 -2.72
CA GLU A 41 0.56 6.32 -1.88
C GLU A 41 0.31 5.08 -1.02
N ARG A 42 0.45 3.86 -1.59
CA ARG A 42 0.30 2.61 -0.81
C ARG A 42 1.30 2.50 0.33
N THR A 43 2.52 2.97 0.11
CA THR A 43 3.56 2.95 1.12
C THR A 43 3.23 3.92 2.26
N LEU A 44 2.79 5.14 1.92
CA LEU A 44 2.33 6.12 2.91
C LEU A 44 1.13 5.63 3.71
N ASP A 45 0.20 4.96 3.04
CA ASP A 45 -0.98 4.34 3.64
C ASP A 45 -0.60 3.27 4.68
N ILE A 46 0.36 2.39 4.37
CA ILE A 46 0.87 1.39 5.31
C ILE A 46 1.51 2.06 6.53
N TYR A 47 2.30 3.12 6.34
CA TYR A 47 2.91 3.84 7.45
C TYR A 47 1.87 4.47 8.38
N LYS A 48 0.79 5.06 7.83
CA LYS A 48 -0.31 5.59 8.63
C LYS A 48 -1.02 4.51 9.44
N LEU A 49 -1.27 3.35 8.83
CA LEU A 49 -1.86 2.20 9.53
C LEU A 49 -0.96 1.73 10.68
N GLN A 50 0.34 1.63 10.43
CA GLN A 50 1.32 1.24 11.44
C GLN A 50 1.35 2.25 12.60
N GLU A 51 1.44 3.54 12.31
CA GLU A 51 1.41 4.61 13.33
C GLU A 51 0.13 4.53 14.18
N LYS A 52 -1.02 4.25 13.55
CA LYS A 52 -2.27 4.09 14.28
C LYS A 52 -2.27 2.84 15.16
N VAL A 53 -1.77 1.70 14.66
CA VAL A 53 -1.62 0.47 15.45
C VAL A 53 -0.69 0.70 16.64
N ASP A 54 0.48 1.31 16.41
CA ASP A 54 1.45 1.61 17.46
C ASP A 54 0.88 2.58 18.50
N GLY A 55 0.08 3.56 18.03
CA GLY A 55 -0.67 4.46 18.90
C GLY A 55 -1.67 3.73 19.80
N ILE A 56 -2.43 2.78 19.26
CA ILE A 56 -3.40 1.99 20.04
C ILE A 56 -2.71 1.02 21.00
N ILE A 57 -1.55 0.46 20.61
CA ILE A 57 -0.75 -0.41 21.49
C ILE A 57 -0.27 0.38 22.72
N ASN A 58 0.22 1.61 22.51
CA ASN A 58 0.76 2.45 23.59
C ASN A 58 -0.32 3.14 24.43
N ASP A 59 -1.43 3.55 23.80
CA ASP A 59 -2.60 4.13 24.47
C ASP A 59 -3.89 3.48 23.93
N PRO A 60 -4.41 2.46 24.63
CA PRO A 60 -5.64 1.75 24.26
C PRO A 60 -6.89 2.64 24.22
N SER A 61 -6.82 3.87 24.75
CA SER A 61 -7.91 4.85 24.72
C SER A 61 -8.00 5.56 23.36
N ASN A 62 -6.98 5.42 22.50
CA ASN A 62 -6.90 6.02 21.16
C ASN A 62 -7.66 5.20 20.09
N ILE A 63 -8.60 4.35 20.53
CA ILE A 63 -9.54 3.65 19.67
C ILE A 63 -10.68 4.61 19.33
N GLY A 64 -10.33 5.63 18.56
CA GLY A 64 -11.27 6.54 17.92
C GLY A 64 -11.26 6.32 16.42
N GLU A 65 -12.43 6.44 15.79
CA GLU A 65 -12.50 6.59 14.35
C GLU A 65 -11.77 7.86 13.95
N ASP A 66 -10.74 7.71 13.13
CA ASP A 66 -10.20 8.81 12.34
C ASP A 66 -11.02 8.89 11.05
N ASP A 67 -11.23 10.08 10.50
CA ASP A 67 -11.88 10.26 9.20
C ASP A 67 -11.19 9.43 8.10
N THR A 68 -9.93 9.10 8.31
CA THR A 68 -9.10 8.33 7.37
C THR A 68 -8.97 6.84 7.69
N VAL A 69 -9.26 6.42 8.93
CA VAL A 69 -8.93 5.07 9.42
C VAL A 69 -10.03 4.50 10.33
N SER A 70 -10.49 3.29 10.01
CA SER A 70 -11.38 2.47 10.84
C SER A 70 -10.58 1.55 11.75
N VAL A 71 -11.05 1.35 12.97
CA VAL A 71 -10.44 0.44 13.95
C VAL A 71 -11.50 -0.55 14.44
N GLU A 72 -11.22 -1.84 14.34
CA GLU A 72 -12.03 -2.92 14.89
C GLU A 72 -11.24 -3.65 15.97
N GLU A 73 -11.93 -3.90 17.09
CA GLU A 73 -11.36 -4.63 18.21
C GLU A 73 -12.12 -5.95 18.43
N ARG A 74 -11.38 -7.03 18.63
CA ARG A 74 -11.97 -8.31 19.04
C ARG A 74 -11.09 -9.03 20.05
N ILE A 75 -11.67 -9.44 21.17
CA ILE A 75 -11.01 -10.32 22.14
C ILE A 75 -10.99 -11.75 21.60
N GLY A 76 -9.86 -12.44 21.73
CA GLY A 76 -9.72 -13.82 21.30
C GLY A 76 -8.51 -14.54 21.91
N GLU A 77 -8.37 -15.81 21.58
CA GLU A 77 -7.27 -16.67 22.03
C GLU A 77 -6.49 -17.20 20.84
N ILE A 78 -5.17 -17.30 20.98
CA ILE A 78 -4.30 -17.96 20.01
C ILE A 78 -3.50 -19.07 20.70
N GLU A 79 -3.26 -20.16 19.97
CA GLU A 79 -2.32 -21.20 20.38
C GLU A 79 -0.92 -20.82 19.91
N VAL A 80 -0.01 -20.58 20.85
CA VAL A 80 1.39 -20.29 20.56
C VAL A 80 2.28 -21.44 21.01
N THR A 81 3.33 -21.69 20.24
CA THR A 81 4.44 -22.54 20.64
C THR A 81 5.57 -21.62 21.09
N ILE A 82 5.93 -21.68 22.37
CA ILE A 82 7.00 -20.86 22.93
C ILE A 82 8.26 -21.72 22.98
N ASP A 83 9.35 -21.24 22.39
CA ASP A 83 10.63 -21.95 22.41
C ASP A 83 11.07 -22.23 23.85
N GLY A 84 11.28 -23.52 24.17
CA GLY A 84 11.58 -23.99 25.54
C GLY A 84 10.37 -24.54 26.32
N VAL A 85 9.14 -24.44 25.78
CA VAL A 85 7.93 -25.05 26.35
C VAL A 85 7.46 -26.17 25.42
N ILE A 86 7.31 -27.38 25.95
CA ILE A 86 6.98 -28.60 25.18
C ILE A 86 5.50 -28.60 24.77
N GLU A 87 4.63 -27.91 25.51
CA GLU A 87 3.19 -27.85 25.26
C GLU A 87 2.76 -26.50 24.69
N LYS A 88 1.82 -26.54 23.75
CA LYS A 88 1.18 -25.32 23.21
C LYS A 88 0.45 -24.59 24.32
N GLN A 89 0.68 -23.29 24.44
CA GLN A 89 -0.04 -22.45 25.39
C GLN A 89 -1.13 -21.66 24.66
N LYS A 90 -2.32 -21.60 25.28
CA LYS A 90 -3.37 -20.69 24.88
C LYS A 90 -3.12 -19.34 25.51
N VAL A 91 -3.00 -18.31 24.68
CA VAL A 91 -2.79 -16.94 25.12
C VAL A 91 -4.00 -16.12 24.72
N SER A 92 -4.69 -15.58 25.72
CA SER A 92 -5.79 -14.64 25.54
C SER A 92 -5.23 -13.24 25.24
N GLY A 93 -5.91 -12.51 24.38
CA GLY A 93 -5.50 -11.16 24.01
C GLY A 93 -6.53 -10.43 23.18
N LYS A 94 -6.10 -9.29 22.65
CA LYS A 94 -6.89 -8.38 21.83
C LYS A 94 -6.37 -8.39 20.40
N PHE A 95 -7.23 -8.70 19.45
CA PHE A 95 -7.01 -8.41 18.04
C PHE A 95 -7.37 -6.97 17.75
N ILE A 96 -6.46 -6.27 17.11
CA ILE A 96 -6.67 -4.90 16.63
C ILE A 96 -6.53 -4.94 15.12
N ALA A 97 -7.62 -4.61 14.44
CA ALA A 97 -7.64 -4.48 12.99
C ALA A 97 -7.84 -3.01 12.61
N VAL A 98 -6.99 -2.50 11.74
CA VAL A 98 -7.00 -1.10 11.31
C VAL A 98 -7.10 -1.07 9.79
N GLU A 99 -8.02 -0.27 9.26
CA GLU A 99 -8.34 -0.23 7.82
C GLU A 99 -8.48 1.21 7.33
N ILE A 100 -7.94 1.51 6.14
CA ILE A 100 -8.07 2.86 5.56
C ILE A 100 -9.45 3.03 4.92
N LYS A 101 -10.16 4.08 5.34
CA LYS A 101 -11.45 4.50 4.75
C LYS A 101 -11.23 5.25 3.44
N ASN A 102 -10.68 4.59 2.41
CA ASN A 102 -10.53 5.22 1.09
C ASN A 102 -11.60 4.73 0.12
N ALA A 103 -12.69 5.49 0.01
CA ALA A 103 -13.84 5.20 -0.86
C ALA A 103 -13.52 5.09 -2.37
N LYS A 104 -12.29 5.42 -2.80
CA LYS A 104 -11.86 5.39 -4.21
C LYS A 104 -11.11 4.13 -4.61
N ARG A 105 -10.90 3.16 -3.72
CA ARG A 105 -10.11 1.94 -4.02
C ARG A 105 -10.97 0.68 -3.90
N ASP A 106 -10.89 -0.19 -4.90
CA ASP A 106 -11.55 -1.50 -4.92
C ASP A 106 -10.99 -2.49 -3.88
N ASN A 107 -9.79 -2.23 -3.34
CA ASN A 107 -9.14 -3.09 -2.33
C ASN A 107 -8.67 -2.24 -1.14
N PRO A 108 -9.37 -2.30 0.01
CA PRO A 108 -8.90 -1.65 1.23
C PRO A 108 -7.65 -2.35 1.77
N ILE A 109 -6.71 -1.56 2.28
CA ILE A 109 -5.54 -2.07 2.99
C ILE A 109 -5.93 -2.20 4.46
N ARG A 110 -5.81 -3.42 5.00
CA ARG A 110 -6.13 -3.77 6.38
C ARG A 110 -4.91 -4.36 7.08
N LEU A 111 -4.57 -3.83 8.25
CA LEU A 111 -3.52 -4.33 9.12
C LEU A 111 -4.17 -4.99 10.34
N ILE A 112 -3.73 -6.19 10.72
CA ILE A 112 -4.25 -6.92 11.88
C ILE A 112 -3.09 -7.30 12.78
N THR A 113 -3.16 -6.94 14.06
CA THR A 113 -2.19 -7.33 15.09
C THR A 113 -2.90 -8.00 16.27
N PHE A 114 -2.15 -8.78 17.03
CA PHE A 114 -2.62 -9.43 18.26
C PHE A 114 -1.74 -8.99 19.44
N ILE A 115 -2.39 -8.46 20.47
CA ILE A 115 -1.76 -8.04 21.72
C ILE A 115 -2.17 -9.02 22.82
N PRO A 116 -1.25 -9.83 23.37
CA PRO A 116 -1.57 -10.73 24.47
C PRO A 116 -1.89 -9.92 25.73
N PHE A 117 -2.87 -10.38 26.51
CA PHE A 117 -3.04 -9.89 27.87
C PHE A 117 -1.87 -10.42 28.69
N GLY A 118 -1.13 -9.51 29.34
CA GLY A 118 -0.15 -9.91 30.33
C GLY A 118 -0.82 -10.76 31.41
N LYS A 119 -0.10 -11.73 31.97
CA LYS A 119 -0.53 -12.32 33.24
C LYS A 119 -0.59 -11.19 34.26
N GLU A 120 -1.78 -10.90 34.78
CA GLU A 120 -1.88 -10.20 36.06
C GLU A 120 -1.27 -11.15 37.10
N ASP A 121 -0.13 -10.75 37.67
CA ASP A 121 0.48 -11.40 38.85
C ASP A 121 -0.31 -11.05 40.11
#